data_AF-A0A395GL49-F1
#
_entry.id   AF-A0A395GL49-F1
#
_cell.length_a   1.000
_cell.length_b   1.000
_cell.length_c   1.000
_cell.angle_alpha   90.00
_cell.angle_beta   90.00
_cell.angle_gamma   90.00
#
_symmetry.space_group_name_H-M   'P 1'
#
loop_
_entity.id
_entity.type
_entity.pdbx_description
1 polymer ?
#
loop_
_entity_poly.entity_id
_entity_poly.type
_entity_poly.pdbx_seq_one_letter_code
_entity_poly.pdbx_strand_id
1 'polypeptide(L)'
;MASEYDIIDPRGDMLLLVEKHAGQFHTRLLTVSASSTLANEGPEQSSGELVRATKNNLPSPDITQARIRVSSKHLAFSSRFFQEKFSSEERLNQEDILPPCFNNLGALYVLLNAMHCRARNVPRHITLDTLCMLAILIEEYECLEAVEVFAETWIMNLSEGVPKMFNKDAGRWLYIALAFRNNVLFHHMTRIAIRESPGPVPTFGLPVPNSLIGHIEHLRQHKVDSIVISLYERMEYLLDHGGCCRSCDTMIIGSMMLQLKPRELFPPPQAPYEGLSVEHLLRIVSGMQEPRCMELFHEQTGCPAIGCSLMPTTRLLLRRVDHESTGLELDSFLSG
;
A
#
# COMPACT_ATOMS: atom_id res chain seq x y z
N MET A 1 -18.81 -31.28 -28.04
CA MET A 1 -17.35 -31.25 -28.23
C MET A 1 -16.95 -29.78 -28.20
N ALA A 2 -16.21 -29.20 -27.25
CA ALA A 2 -15.46 -29.67 -26.10
C ALA A 2 -15.71 -28.70 -24.92
N SER A 3 -15.89 -29.22 -23.69
CA SER A 3 -15.74 -28.41 -22.47
C SER A 3 -14.24 -28.34 -22.16
N GLU A 4 -13.52 -27.56 -22.96
CA GLU A 4 -12.06 -27.57 -22.94
C GLU A 4 -11.60 -26.71 -21.76
N TYR A 5 -11.04 -27.36 -20.75
CA TYR A 5 -10.34 -26.69 -19.66
C TYR A 5 -9.03 -26.11 -20.19
N ASP A 6 -8.57 -25.00 -19.63
CA ASP A 6 -7.25 -24.44 -19.96
C ASP A 6 -6.15 -25.37 -19.44
N ILE A 7 -5.05 -25.47 -20.18
CA ILE A 7 -3.98 -26.42 -19.87
C ILE A 7 -2.69 -25.69 -19.54
N ILE A 8 -2.31 -25.69 -18.26
CA ILE A 8 -0.96 -25.30 -17.80
C ILE A 8 -0.02 -26.51 -17.82
N ASP A 9 -0.54 -27.67 -17.36
CA ASP A 9 0.15 -28.95 -17.43
C ASP A 9 -0.70 -30.00 -18.13
N PRO A 10 -0.33 -30.42 -19.36
CA PRO A 10 -1.04 -31.50 -20.09
C PRO A 10 -1.03 -32.84 -19.34
N ARG A 11 -0.04 -33.06 -18.47
CA ARG A 11 0.07 -34.24 -17.62
C ARG A 11 -0.44 -34.00 -16.20
N GLY A 12 -1.03 -32.83 -15.95
CA GLY A 12 -1.62 -32.46 -14.68
C GLY A 12 -2.66 -33.46 -14.21
N ASP A 13 -2.63 -33.74 -12.92
CA ASP A 13 -3.52 -34.64 -12.18
C ASP A 13 -4.64 -33.89 -11.46
N MET A 14 -4.59 -32.56 -11.46
CA MET A 14 -5.56 -31.68 -10.80
C MET A 14 -6.22 -30.69 -11.77
N LEU A 15 -7.44 -30.30 -11.42
CA LEU A 15 -8.24 -29.25 -12.03
C LEU A 15 -8.50 -28.17 -10.99
N LEU A 16 -7.91 -26.99 -11.19
CA LEU A 16 -8.21 -25.79 -10.42
C LEU A 16 -9.46 -25.13 -11.03
N LEU A 17 -10.56 -25.18 -10.29
CA LEU A 17 -11.76 -24.43 -10.60
C LEU A 17 -11.63 -23.04 -9.99
N VAL A 18 -11.99 -22.03 -10.77
CA VAL A 18 -12.06 -20.64 -10.33
C VAL A 18 -13.48 -20.17 -10.54
N GLU A 19 -14.14 -19.78 -9.46
CA GLU A 19 -15.55 -19.40 -9.42
C GLU A 19 -15.69 -18.00 -8.83
N LYS A 20 -16.76 -17.30 -9.19
CA LYS A 20 -17.02 -15.95 -8.70
C LYS A 20 -18.39 -15.89 -8.05
N HIS A 21 -18.39 -15.74 -6.73
CA HIS A 21 -19.60 -15.66 -5.90
C HIS A 21 -19.74 -14.24 -5.37
N ALA A 22 -20.87 -13.58 -5.66
CA ALA A 22 -21.15 -12.21 -5.22
C ALA A 22 -20.01 -11.18 -5.46
N GLY A 23 -19.22 -11.37 -6.52
CA GLY A 23 -18.09 -10.47 -6.85
C GLY A 23 -16.71 -10.94 -6.37
N GLN A 24 -16.64 -11.95 -5.51
CA GLN A 24 -15.40 -12.47 -4.93
C GLN A 24 -14.97 -13.79 -5.56
N PHE A 25 -13.67 -13.94 -5.80
CA PHE A 25 -13.11 -15.14 -6.41
C PHE A 25 -12.89 -16.24 -5.36
N HIS A 26 -13.26 -17.44 -5.75
CA HIS A 26 -13.06 -18.66 -4.98
C HIS A 26 -12.32 -19.68 -5.85
N THR A 27 -11.46 -20.48 -5.23
CA THR A 27 -10.72 -21.54 -5.92
C THR A 27 -10.93 -22.89 -5.25
N ARG A 28 -11.10 -23.92 -6.08
CA ARG A 28 -11.29 -25.30 -5.61
C ARG A 28 -10.48 -26.27 -6.47
N LEU A 29 -9.81 -27.23 -5.84
CA LEU A 29 -9.02 -28.23 -6.53
C LEU A 29 -9.79 -29.56 -6.63
N LEU A 30 -9.80 -30.16 -7.81
CA LEU A 30 -10.40 -31.46 -8.08
C LEU A 30 -9.38 -32.40 -8.73
N THR A 31 -9.43 -33.68 -8.37
CA THR A 31 -8.67 -34.70 -9.10
C THR A 31 -9.28 -34.89 -10.48
N VAL A 32 -8.45 -35.02 -11.51
CA VAL A 32 -8.92 -35.20 -12.90
C VAL A 32 -9.79 -36.46 -13.05
N SER A 33 -9.55 -37.48 -12.22
CA SER A 33 -10.36 -38.71 -12.14
C SER A 33 -11.82 -38.47 -11.72
N ALA A 34 -12.10 -37.41 -10.95
CA ALA A 34 -13.43 -37.07 -10.46
C ALA A 34 -14.24 -36.18 -11.42
N SER A 35 -13.63 -35.63 -12.48
CA SER A 35 -14.37 -34.82 -13.47
C SER A 35 -15.14 -35.65 -14.50
N SER A 36 -14.79 -36.92 -14.71
CA SER A 36 -15.53 -37.81 -15.62
C SER A 36 -16.89 -38.27 -15.07
N THR A 37 -17.10 -38.21 -13.75
CA THR A 37 -18.36 -38.62 -13.11
C THR A 37 -19.41 -37.50 -13.08
N LEU A 38 -19.02 -36.23 -13.16
CA LEU A 38 -19.95 -35.07 -13.17
C LEU A 38 -20.57 -34.78 -14.54
N ALA A 39 -20.12 -35.46 -15.60
CA ALA A 39 -20.57 -35.20 -16.98
C ALA A 39 -21.71 -36.12 -17.45
N ASN A 40 -22.26 -36.98 -16.58
CA ASN A 40 -23.08 -38.12 -17.02
C ASN A 40 -24.46 -38.28 -16.36
N GLU A 41 -25.07 -37.21 -15.85
CA GLU A 41 -26.49 -37.24 -15.48
C GLU A 41 -27.35 -36.71 -16.63
N GLY A 42 -27.79 -37.64 -17.50
CA GLY A 42 -28.88 -37.46 -18.45
C GLY A 42 -30.24 -37.82 -17.83
N PRO A 43 -31.36 -37.44 -18.47
CA PRO A 43 -32.60 -37.12 -17.77
C PRO A 43 -33.56 -38.31 -17.63
N GLU A 44 -34.15 -38.49 -16.44
CA GLU A 44 -35.37 -39.28 -16.26
C GLU A 44 -36.52 -38.45 -15.67
N GLN A 45 -37.71 -38.75 -16.17
CA GLN A 45 -38.92 -37.95 -16.13
C GLN A 45 -39.84 -38.25 -14.93
N SER A 46 -40.71 -37.26 -14.63
CA SER A 46 -42.09 -37.39 -14.13
C SER A 46 -42.33 -37.64 -12.63
N SER A 47 -42.86 -36.63 -11.93
CA SER A 47 -44.31 -36.50 -11.66
C SER A 47 -44.58 -35.21 -10.87
N GLY A 48 -45.71 -34.57 -11.15
CA GLY A 48 -46.02 -33.22 -10.66
C GLY A 48 -46.49 -33.17 -9.21
N GLU A 49 -46.20 -32.04 -8.57
CA GLU A 49 -47.05 -31.49 -7.51
C GLU A 49 -46.91 -29.96 -7.47
N LEU A 50 -48.06 -29.31 -7.56
CA LEU A 50 -48.22 -27.86 -7.57
C LEU A 50 -48.16 -27.36 -6.11
N VAL A 51 -47.03 -26.80 -5.68
CA VAL A 51 -46.96 -26.02 -4.44
C VAL A 51 -46.42 -24.63 -4.72
N ARG A 52 -47.30 -23.66 -4.50
CA ARG A 52 -47.09 -22.23 -4.62
C ARG A 52 -46.40 -21.74 -3.34
N ALA A 53 -45.12 -21.38 -3.41
CA ALA A 53 -44.41 -20.73 -2.31
C ALA A 53 -43.45 -19.65 -2.82
N THR A 54 -43.80 -18.41 -2.48
CA THR A 54 -42.95 -17.27 -2.09
C THR A 54 -41.59 -17.06 -2.78
N LYS A 55 -41.49 -15.93 -3.49
CA LYS A 55 -40.23 -15.30 -3.93
C LYS A 55 -39.32 -15.05 -2.72
N ASN A 56 -38.38 -15.95 -2.47
CA ASN A 56 -37.25 -15.72 -1.58
C ASN A 56 -35.96 -15.76 -2.42
N ASN A 57 -35.13 -14.74 -2.20
CA ASN A 57 -33.75 -14.55 -2.67
C ASN A 57 -33.14 -15.74 -3.43
N LEU A 58 -33.09 -15.63 -4.76
CA LEU A 58 -32.24 -16.48 -5.58
C LEU A 58 -30.78 -16.06 -5.30
N PRO A 59 -29.91 -16.93 -4.77
CA PRO A 59 -28.48 -16.66 -4.76
C PRO A 59 -28.06 -16.40 -6.22
N SER A 60 -27.27 -15.35 -6.44
CA SER A 60 -26.67 -15.07 -7.74
C SER A 60 -26.01 -16.34 -8.27
N PRO A 61 -26.20 -16.73 -9.55
CA PRO A 61 -25.65 -17.98 -10.06
C PRO A 61 -24.11 -17.97 -9.92
N ASP A 62 -23.55 -19.05 -9.41
CA ASP A 62 -22.10 -19.25 -9.36
C ASP A 62 -21.56 -19.22 -10.80
N ILE A 63 -20.77 -18.19 -11.13
CA ILE A 63 -20.20 -18.05 -12.48
C ILE A 63 -18.80 -18.66 -12.46
N THR A 64 -18.68 -19.90 -12.93
CA THR A 64 -17.37 -20.51 -13.20
C THR A 64 -16.59 -19.63 -14.18
N GLN A 65 -15.48 -19.07 -13.70
CA GLN A 65 -14.62 -18.17 -14.47
C GLN A 65 -13.58 -18.95 -15.27
N ALA A 66 -13.03 -20.03 -14.70
CA ALA A 66 -12.05 -20.87 -15.37
C ALA A 66 -12.00 -22.29 -14.79
N ARG A 67 -11.54 -23.22 -15.63
CA ARG A 67 -11.17 -24.60 -15.24
C ARG A 67 -9.77 -24.83 -15.78
N ILE A 68 -8.78 -24.97 -14.90
CA ILE A 68 -7.37 -24.96 -15.29
C ILE A 68 -6.73 -26.28 -14.87
N ARG A 69 -6.18 -27.03 -15.83
CA ARG A 69 -5.46 -28.27 -15.56
C ARG A 69 -4.02 -27.99 -15.13
N VAL A 70 -3.68 -28.46 -13.94
CA VAL A 70 -2.43 -28.19 -13.21
C VAL A 70 -1.89 -29.48 -12.59
N SER A 71 -0.63 -29.47 -12.17
CA SER A 71 0.01 -30.58 -11.48
C SER A 71 0.08 -30.34 -9.97
N SER A 72 -0.44 -31.27 -9.18
CA SER A 72 -0.31 -31.26 -7.72
C SER A 72 1.15 -31.18 -7.28
N LYS A 73 2.04 -31.91 -7.96
CA LYS A 73 3.48 -31.94 -7.67
C LYS A 73 4.15 -30.59 -7.87
N HIS A 74 3.87 -29.91 -8.98
CA HIS A 74 4.44 -28.58 -9.23
C HIS A 74 3.91 -27.55 -8.23
N LEU A 75 2.60 -27.58 -7.95
CA LEU A 75 1.99 -26.69 -6.95
C LEU A 75 2.57 -26.93 -5.56
N ALA A 76 2.60 -28.18 -5.08
CA ALA A 76 3.14 -28.54 -3.76
C ALA A 76 4.63 -28.20 -3.60
N PHE A 77 5.40 -28.29 -4.69
CA PHE A 77 6.83 -27.98 -4.65
C PHE A 77 7.10 -26.47 -4.53
N SER A 78 6.26 -25.64 -5.16
CA SER A 78 6.48 -24.20 -5.31
C SER A 78 5.70 -23.34 -4.31
N SER A 79 4.83 -23.95 -3.51
CA SER A 79 3.93 -23.26 -2.58
C SER A 79 3.74 -24.09 -1.32
N ARG A 80 4.01 -23.47 -0.17
CA ARG A 80 3.74 -24.08 1.13
C ARG A 80 2.23 -24.30 1.33
N PHE A 81 1.42 -23.33 0.96
CA PHE A 81 -0.04 -23.43 1.00
C PHE A 81 -0.53 -24.71 0.30
N PHE A 82 -0.10 -24.95 -0.94
CA PHE A 82 -0.53 -26.14 -1.68
C PHE A 82 0.09 -27.43 -1.12
N GLN A 83 1.35 -27.40 -0.66
CA GLN A 83 1.95 -28.54 0.02
C GLN A 83 1.09 -29.00 1.21
N GLU A 84 0.67 -28.04 2.04
CA GLU A 84 -0.20 -28.27 3.18
C GLU A 84 -1.62 -28.68 2.76
N LYS A 85 -2.15 -28.10 1.67
CA LYS A 85 -3.48 -28.44 1.14
C LYS A 85 -3.56 -29.86 0.62
N PHE A 86 -2.49 -30.39 0.00
CA PHE A 86 -2.43 -31.77 -0.48
C PHE A 86 -2.09 -32.80 0.61
N SER A 87 -1.84 -32.38 1.85
CA SER A 87 -1.51 -33.29 2.95
C SER A 87 -2.71 -34.07 3.51
N SER A 88 -3.94 -33.61 3.27
CA SER A 88 -5.17 -34.32 3.67
C SER A 88 -6.33 -34.10 2.69
N GLU A 89 -7.20 -35.10 2.55
CA GLU A 89 -8.39 -35.02 1.68
C GLU A 89 -9.38 -33.94 2.15
N GLU A 90 -9.49 -33.73 3.46
CA GLU A 90 -10.37 -32.70 4.04
C GLU A 90 -9.96 -31.29 3.57
N ARG A 91 -8.66 -30.96 3.65
CA ARG A 91 -8.12 -29.66 3.18
C ARG A 91 -8.24 -29.50 1.67
N LEU A 92 -8.11 -30.59 0.92
CA LEU A 92 -8.25 -30.57 -0.53
C LEU A 92 -9.68 -30.25 -0.96
N ASN A 93 -10.67 -30.77 -0.24
CA ASN A 93 -12.09 -30.56 -0.53
C ASN A 93 -12.58 -29.16 -0.11
N GLN A 94 -11.82 -28.45 0.70
CA GLN A 94 -12.12 -27.09 1.13
C GLN A 94 -11.95 -26.09 -0.03
N GLU A 95 -12.92 -25.20 -0.17
CA GLU A 95 -12.85 -24.05 -1.06
C GLU A 95 -11.99 -22.94 -0.44
N ASP A 96 -11.14 -22.32 -1.25
CA ASP A 96 -10.27 -21.23 -0.84
C ASP A 96 -10.83 -19.91 -1.37
N ILE A 97 -10.96 -18.93 -0.47
CA ILE A 97 -11.50 -17.62 -0.81
C ILE A 97 -10.33 -16.67 -1.06
N LEU A 98 -10.23 -16.10 -2.26
CA LEU A 98 -9.23 -15.08 -2.53
C LEU A 98 -9.65 -13.73 -1.90
N PRO A 99 -8.66 -12.87 -1.55
CA PRO A 99 -8.95 -11.56 -0.98
C PRO A 99 -9.96 -10.76 -1.83
N PRO A 100 -10.89 -10.01 -1.22
CA PRO A 100 -11.93 -9.27 -1.96
C PRO A 100 -11.41 -8.29 -3.02
N CYS A 101 -10.18 -7.81 -2.85
CA CYS A 101 -9.51 -6.91 -3.80
C CYS A 101 -8.94 -7.64 -5.03
N PHE A 102 -8.85 -8.97 -5.02
CA PHE A 102 -8.42 -9.75 -6.18
C PHE A 102 -9.45 -9.69 -7.30
N ASN A 103 -9.04 -9.26 -8.48
CA ASN A 103 -9.94 -9.06 -9.61
C ASN A 103 -9.36 -9.41 -10.99
N ASN A 104 -8.14 -9.95 -11.05
CA ASN A 104 -7.41 -10.16 -12.29
C ASN A 104 -7.03 -11.63 -12.45
N LEU A 105 -7.85 -12.38 -13.18
CA LEU A 105 -7.61 -13.80 -13.47
C LEU A 105 -6.30 -14.02 -14.26
N GLY A 106 -5.87 -13.04 -15.08
CA GLY A 106 -4.61 -13.10 -15.81
C GLY A 106 -3.39 -13.25 -14.89
N ALA A 107 -3.40 -12.59 -13.73
CA ALA A 107 -2.35 -12.74 -12.71
C ALA A 107 -2.24 -14.19 -12.21
N LEU A 108 -3.37 -14.89 -12.05
CA LEU A 108 -3.39 -16.30 -11.67
C LEU A 108 -2.73 -17.18 -12.74
N TYR A 109 -3.02 -16.96 -14.03
CA TYR A 109 -2.34 -17.70 -15.10
C TYR A 109 -0.83 -17.43 -15.14
N VAL A 110 -0.40 -16.19 -14.89
CA VAL A 110 1.03 -15.86 -14.81
C VAL A 110 1.69 -16.63 -13.68
N LEU A 111 1.08 -16.62 -12.48
CA LEU A 111 1.60 -17.36 -11.33
C LEU A 111 1.66 -18.87 -11.60
N LEU A 112 0.58 -19.47 -12.12
CA LEU A 112 0.52 -20.90 -12.41
C LEU A 112 1.58 -21.30 -13.44
N ASN A 113 1.82 -20.50 -14.49
CA ASN A 113 2.90 -20.77 -15.43
C ASN A 113 4.28 -20.71 -14.76
N ALA A 114 4.52 -19.76 -13.85
CA ALA A 114 5.77 -19.67 -13.10
C ALA A 114 5.97 -20.91 -12.20
N MET A 115 4.96 -21.29 -11.42
CA MET A 115 4.97 -22.48 -10.55
C MET A 115 5.19 -23.80 -11.31
N HIS A 116 4.79 -23.86 -12.59
CA HIS A 116 4.98 -25.03 -13.46
C HIS A 116 6.24 -24.93 -14.35
N CYS A 117 7.16 -24.02 -14.04
CA CYS A 117 8.40 -23.80 -14.78
C CYS A 117 8.17 -23.54 -16.28
N ARG A 118 7.00 -22.98 -16.66
CA ARG A 118 6.64 -22.60 -18.03
C ARG A 118 7.13 -21.20 -18.35
N ALA A 119 8.42 -20.93 -18.12
CA ALA A 119 9.00 -19.58 -18.20
C ALA A 119 8.73 -18.84 -19.54
N ARG A 120 8.62 -19.55 -20.67
CA ARG A 120 8.26 -18.96 -21.97
C ARG A 120 6.86 -18.34 -22.02
N ASN A 121 5.97 -18.80 -21.16
CA ASN A 121 4.60 -18.32 -21.03
C ASN A 121 4.45 -17.28 -19.91
N VAL A 122 5.53 -16.97 -19.18
CA VAL A 122 5.56 -15.90 -18.18
C VAL A 122 5.93 -14.59 -18.88
N PRO A 123 5.03 -13.61 -18.98
CA PRO A 123 5.28 -12.37 -19.70
C PRO A 123 6.35 -11.53 -18.99
N ARG A 124 7.25 -10.90 -19.75
CA ARG A 124 8.24 -9.95 -19.20
C ARG A 124 7.64 -8.57 -18.91
N HIS A 125 6.56 -8.20 -19.60
CA HIS A 125 5.87 -6.94 -19.44
C HIS A 125 4.48 -7.21 -18.90
N ILE A 126 4.17 -6.62 -17.76
CA ILE A 126 2.86 -6.69 -17.11
C ILE A 126 2.44 -5.30 -16.66
N THR A 127 1.16 -5.13 -16.37
CA THR A 127 0.65 -3.86 -15.82
C THR A 127 0.91 -3.79 -14.32
N LEU A 128 0.92 -2.58 -13.75
CA LEU A 128 0.96 -2.38 -12.29
C LEU A 128 -0.17 -3.15 -11.57
N ASP A 129 -1.37 -3.16 -12.16
CA ASP A 129 -2.50 -3.93 -11.66
C ASP A 129 -2.19 -5.43 -11.59
N THR A 130 -1.65 -6.00 -12.66
CA THR A 130 -1.27 -7.42 -12.68
C THR A 130 -0.17 -7.73 -11.66
N LEU A 131 0.84 -6.86 -11.51
CA LEU A 131 1.89 -7.03 -10.50
C LEU A 131 1.32 -6.98 -9.08
N CYS A 132 0.36 -6.09 -8.81
CA CYS A 132 -0.33 -6.00 -7.53
C CYS A 132 -1.17 -7.25 -7.25
N MET A 133 -1.84 -7.79 -8.25
CA MET A 133 -2.63 -9.02 -8.12
C MET A 133 -1.74 -10.26 -7.93
N LEU A 134 -0.56 -10.26 -8.56
CA LEU A 134 0.48 -11.26 -8.27
C LEU A 134 0.96 -11.17 -6.83
N ALA A 135 1.22 -9.97 -6.29
CA ALA A 135 1.59 -9.78 -4.89
C ALA A 135 0.57 -10.43 -3.94
N ILE A 136 -0.73 -10.24 -4.20
CA ILE A 136 -1.81 -10.91 -3.46
C ILE A 136 -1.65 -12.43 -3.52
N LEU A 137 -1.61 -13.00 -4.73
CA LEU A 137 -1.56 -14.45 -4.89
C LEU A 137 -0.29 -15.08 -4.29
N ILE A 138 0.83 -14.36 -4.31
CA ILE A 138 2.11 -14.82 -3.76
C ILE A 138 2.02 -14.98 -2.25
N GLU A 139 1.38 -14.03 -1.56
CA GLU A 139 1.15 -14.11 -0.13
C GLU A 139 0.11 -15.18 0.19
N GLU A 140 -1.03 -15.19 -0.50
CA GLU A 140 -2.12 -16.16 -0.29
C GLU A 140 -1.66 -17.61 -0.49
N TYR A 141 -0.83 -17.86 -1.51
CA TYR A 141 -0.31 -19.19 -1.79
C TYR A 141 1.12 -19.41 -1.25
N GLU A 142 1.67 -18.49 -0.47
CA GLU A 142 3.00 -18.61 0.14
C GLU A 142 4.08 -19.10 -0.84
N CYS A 143 4.22 -18.41 -1.97
CA CYS A 143 4.99 -18.90 -3.13
C CYS A 143 5.93 -17.86 -3.76
N LEU A 144 6.50 -16.97 -2.95
CA LEU A 144 7.38 -15.90 -3.43
C LEU A 144 8.58 -16.42 -4.23
N GLU A 145 9.23 -17.48 -3.73
CA GLU A 145 10.40 -18.09 -4.39
C GLU A 145 10.10 -18.55 -5.82
N ALA A 146 8.85 -18.96 -6.11
CA ALA A 146 8.45 -19.44 -7.42
C ALA A 146 8.46 -18.35 -8.50
N VAL A 147 8.39 -17.09 -8.09
CA VAL A 147 8.26 -15.93 -8.99
C VAL A 147 9.38 -14.91 -8.86
N GLU A 148 10.27 -15.06 -7.87
CA GLU A 148 11.30 -14.08 -7.53
C GLU A 148 12.18 -13.70 -8.74
N VAL A 149 12.55 -14.69 -9.56
CA VAL A 149 13.35 -14.47 -10.79
C VAL A 149 12.64 -13.59 -11.83
N PHE A 150 11.30 -13.56 -11.83
CA PHE A 150 10.52 -12.72 -12.74
C PHE A 150 10.20 -11.36 -12.14
N ALA A 151 10.09 -11.28 -10.80
CA ALA A 151 9.73 -10.08 -10.06
C ALA A 151 10.66 -8.90 -10.37
N GLU A 152 11.98 -9.13 -10.38
CA GLU A 152 12.96 -8.09 -10.72
C GLU A 152 12.72 -7.51 -12.11
N THR A 153 12.42 -8.37 -13.09
CA THR A 153 12.13 -7.95 -14.47
C THR A 153 10.85 -7.12 -14.54
N TRP A 154 9.78 -7.55 -13.84
CA TRP A 154 8.51 -6.82 -13.82
C TRP A 154 8.66 -5.43 -13.17
N ILE A 155 9.32 -5.36 -12.02
CA ILE A 155 9.53 -4.10 -11.29
C ILE A 155 10.41 -3.16 -12.11
N MET A 156 11.48 -3.65 -12.73
CA MET A 156 12.34 -2.84 -13.60
C MET A 156 11.56 -2.27 -14.80
N ASN A 157 10.74 -3.10 -15.46
CA ASN A 157 9.94 -2.66 -16.61
C ASN A 157 8.82 -1.68 -16.23
N LEU A 158 8.45 -1.62 -14.95
CA LEU A 158 7.48 -0.66 -14.40
C LEU A 158 8.14 0.52 -13.68
N SER A 159 9.48 0.67 -13.75
CA SER A 159 10.24 1.68 -13.01
C SER A 159 9.78 3.12 -13.27
N GLU A 160 9.35 3.45 -14.49
CA GLU A 160 8.79 4.78 -14.82
C GLU A 160 7.48 5.07 -14.07
N GLY A 161 6.74 4.01 -13.69
CA GLY A 161 5.51 4.10 -12.91
C GLY A 161 5.73 4.17 -11.39
N VAL A 162 6.97 3.98 -10.91
CA VAL A 162 7.29 4.11 -9.48
C VAL A 162 7.16 5.58 -9.06
N PRO A 163 6.33 5.88 -8.04
CA PRO A 163 6.13 7.26 -7.60
C PRO A 163 7.42 7.92 -7.16
N LYS A 164 7.65 9.14 -7.65
CA LYS A 164 8.70 10.06 -7.14
C LYS A 164 8.18 10.99 -6.06
N MET A 165 6.87 11.14 -5.99
CA MET A 165 6.11 11.94 -5.03
C MET A 165 4.88 11.13 -4.62
N PHE A 166 4.28 11.48 -3.48
CA PHE A 166 3.08 10.80 -3.01
C PHE A 166 1.93 10.94 -4.01
N ASN A 167 1.30 9.81 -4.35
CA ASN A 167 0.17 9.76 -5.28
C ASN A 167 -0.77 8.60 -4.92
N LYS A 168 -1.85 8.44 -5.71
CA LYS A 168 -2.87 7.41 -5.50
C LYS A 168 -2.35 5.96 -5.60
N ASP A 169 -1.21 5.73 -6.24
CA ASP A 169 -0.63 4.40 -6.41
C ASP A 169 0.42 4.08 -5.33
N ALA A 170 0.67 5.00 -4.39
CA ALA A 170 1.65 4.79 -3.31
C ALA A 170 1.36 3.53 -2.48
N GLY A 171 0.08 3.28 -2.15
CA GLY A 171 -0.33 2.09 -1.40
C GLY A 171 -0.07 0.78 -2.16
N ARG A 172 -0.29 0.77 -3.49
CA ARG A 172 0.00 -0.39 -4.36
C ARG A 172 1.49 -0.69 -4.41
N TRP A 173 2.30 0.34 -4.64
CA TRP A 173 3.76 0.17 -4.70
C TRP A 173 4.37 -0.22 -3.35
N LEU A 174 3.83 0.31 -2.24
CA LEU A 174 4.22 -0.11 -0.90
C LEU A 174 3.89 -1.59 -0.67
N TYR A 175 2.69 -2.02 -1.07
CA TYR A 175 2.28 -3.41 -0.95
C TYR A 175 3.12 -4.36 -1.81
N ILE A 176 3.38 -3.99 -3.07
CA ILE A 176 4.29 -4.73 -3.97
C ILE A 176 5.68 -4.84 -3.34
N ALA A 177 6.22 -3.76 -2.78
CA ALA A 177 7.53 -3.79 -2.14
C ALA A 177 7.58 -4.79 -0.97
N LEU A 178 6.51 -4.84 -0.18
CA LEU A 178 6.37 -5.76 0.95
C LEU A 178 6.25 -7.22 0.48
N ALA A 179 5.29 -7.53 -0.37
CA ALA A 179 4.99 -8.89 -0.82
C ALA A 179 6.17 -9.52 -1.58
N PHE A 180 6.86 -8.74 -2.41
CA PHE A 180 8.06 -9.20 -3.14
C PHE A 180 9.37 -9.07 -2.36
N ARG A 181 9.30 -8.66 -1.08
CA ARG A 181 10.47 -8.43 -0.22
C ARG A 181 11.55 -7.55 -0.86
N ASN A 182 11.13 -6.52 -1.61
CA ASN A 182 12.04 -5.63 -2.30
C ASN A 182 12.48 -4.48 -1.38
N ASN A 183 13.64 -4.63 -0.75
CA ASN A 183 14.22 -3.66 0.19
C ASN A 183 14.31 -2.22 -0.36
N VAL A 184 14.84 -2.08 -1.58
CA VAL A 184 15.07 -0.76 -2.20
C VAL A 184 13.76 -0.03 -2.45
N LEU A 185 12.78 -0.73 -3.03
CA LEU A 185 11.46 -0.18 -3.29
C LEU A 185 10.71 0.12 -1.98
N PHE A 186 10.84 -0.75 -0.97
CA PHE A 186 10.18 -0.58 0.32
C PHE A 186 10.70 0.67 1.05
N HIS A 187 12.02 0.80 1.16
CA HIS A 187 12.66 1.99 1.73
C HIS A 187 12.23 3.26 0.97
N HIS A 188 12.24 3.23 -0.37
CA HIS A 188 11.81 4.38 -1.18
C HIS A 188 10.34 4.76 -0.95
N MET A 189 9.43 3.79 -0.99
CA MET A 189 8.00 4.04 -0.87
C MET A 189 7.59 4.47 0.54
N THR A 190 8.19 3.89 1.58
CA THR A 190 7.95 4.30 2.97
C THR A 190 8.48 5.71 3.23
N ARG A 191 9.64 6.07 2.66
CA ARG A 191 10.16 7.46 2.73
C ARG A 191 9.17 8.46 2.14
N ILE A 192 8.65 8.19 0.94
CA ILE A 192 7.64 9.05 0.30
C ILE A 192 6.40 9.14 1.18
N ALA A 193 5.92 8.02 1.70
CA ALA A 193 4.73 7.98 2.55
C ALA A 193 4.90 8.81 3.84
N ILE A 194 5.98 8.63 4.59
CA ILE A 194 6.26 9.37 5.83
C ILE A 194 6.38 10.87 5.55
N ARG A 195 7.03 11.24 4.44
CA ARG A 195 7.40 12.62 4.19
C ARG A 195 6.30 13.43 3.50
N GLU A 196 5.57 12.82 2.58
CA GLU A 196 4.69 13.55 1.67
C GLU A 196 3.21 13.24 1.83
N SER A 197 2.84 12.12 2.49
CA SER A 197 1.44 11.79 2.70
C SER A 197 0.76 12.85 3.58
N PRO A 198 -0.46 13.31 3.24
CA PRO A 198 -1.21 14.25 4.06
C PRO A 198 -1.94 13.59 5.24
N GLY A 199 -1.86 12.27 5.37
CA GLY A 199 -2.52 11.47 6.41
C GLY A 199 -2.13 9.99 6.29
N PRO A 200 -2.90 9.06 6.88
CA PRO A 200 -2.65 7.64 6.73
C PRO A 200 -2.64 7.21 5.25
N VAL A 201 -1.69 6.35 4.88
CA VAL A 201 -1.57 5.88 3.50
C VAL A 201 -2.82 5.07 3.12
N PRO A 202 -3.54 5.44 2.05
CA PRO A 202 -4.72 4.70 1.63
C PRO A 202 -4.31 3.37 0.98
N THR A 203 -4.83 2.26 1.52
CA THR A 203 -4.54 0.90 1.04
C THR A 203 -5.53 0.42 -0.01
N PHE A 204 -6.70 1.07 -0.14
CA PHE A 204 -7.76 0.73 -1.11
C PHE A 204 -8.18 -0.75 -1.07
N GLY A 205 -8.20 -1.36 0.12
CA GLY A 205 -8.58 -2.76 0.31
C GLY A 205 -7.46 -3.77 0.04
N LEU A 206 -6.24 -3.31 -0.28
CA LEU A 206 -5.06 -4.19 -0.30
C LEU A 206 -4.71 -4.65 1.12
N PRO A 207 -4.22 -5.88 1.28
CA PRO A 207 -3.89 -6.46 2.58
C PRO A 207 -2.53 -5.95 3.11
N VAL A 208 -2.33 -4.63 3.11
CA VAL A 208 -1.16 -4.02 3.75
C VAL A 208 -1.35 -4.10 5.28
N PRO A 209 -0.34 -4.56 6.04
CA PRO A 209 -0.45 -4.65 7.48
C PRO A 209 -0.79 -3.30 8.13
N ASN A 210 -1.83 -3.28 8.98
CA ASN A 210 -2.21 -2.08 9.72
C ASN A 210 -1.08 -1.56 10.62
N SER A 211 -0.21 -2.45 11.11
CA SER A 211 0.99 -2.10 11.87
C SER A 211 1.95 -1.23 11.05
N LEU A 212 2.16 -1.55 9.77
CA LEU A 212 3.00 -0.76 8.86
C LEU A 212 2.40 0.62 8.61
N ILE A 213 1.11 0.67 8.27
CA ILE A 213 0.40 1.93 8.02
C ILE A 213 0.43 2.82 9.27
N GLY A 214 0.16 2.23 10.44
CA GLY A 214 0.22 2.93 11.73
C GLY A 214 1.62 3.43 12.06
N HIS A 215 2.68 2.66 11.74
CA HIS A 215 4.05 3.08 11.98
C HIS A 215 4.48 4.25 11.08
N ILE A 216 4.16 4.19 9.78
CA ILE A 216 4.38 5.28 8.83
C ILE A 216 3.67 6.56 9.32
N GLU A 217 2.41 6.41 9.72
CA GLU A 217 1.58 7.52 10.18
C GLU A 217 2.10 8.12 11.49
N HIS A 218 2.54 7.29 12.44
CA HIS A 218 3.17 7.75 13.67
C HIS A 218 4.43 8.59 13.38
N LEU A 219 5.30 8.13 12.47
CA LEU A 219 6.51 8.87 12.09
C LEU A 219 6.20 10.20 11.39
N ARG A 220 5.18 10.21 10.53
CA ARG A 220 4.68 11.44 9.90
C ARG A 220 4.21 12.43 10.98
N GLN A 221 3.31 12.00 11.86
CA GLN A 221 2.75 12.85 12.92
C GLN A 221 3.85 13.38 13.85
N HIS A 222 4.78 12.55 14.29
CA HIS A 222 5.89 12.98 15.16
C HIS A 222 6.74 14.09 14.52
N LYS A 223 7.06 13.98 13.23
CA LYS A 223 7.85 14.99 12.51
C LYS A 223 7.05 16.29 12.30
N VAL A 224 5.76 16.18 11.95
CA VAL A 224 4.86 17.33 11.83
C VAL A 224 4.72 18.07 13.17
N ASP A 225 4.45 17.32 14.23
CA ASP A 225 4.33 17.80 15.61
C ASP A 225 5.56 18.59 16.05
N SER A 226 6.76 18.02 15.84
CA SER A 226 8.03 18.67 16.17
C SER A 226 8.20 20.03 15.49
N ILE A 227 7.79 20.16 14.22
CA ILE A 227 7.87 21.42 13.46
C ILE A 227 6.87 22.43 14.01
N VAL A 228 5.62 22.00 14.25
CA VAL A 228 4.55 22.85 14.79
C VAL A 228 4.93 23.37 16.17
N ILE A 229 5.37 22.49 17.09
CA ILE A 229 5.84 22.88 18.43
C ILE A 229 6.94 23.93 18.33
N SER A 230 7.96 23.70 17.49
CA SER A 230 9.08 24.65 17.35
C SER A 230 8.65 26.04 16.86
N LEU A 231 7.61 26.12 16.01
CA LEU A 231 7.05 27.41 15.56
C LEU A 231 6.40 28.17 16.72
N TYR A 232 5.69 27.48 17.61
CA TYR A 232 4.98 28.09 18.72
C TYR A 232 5.88 28.40 19.92
N GLU A 233 6.86 27.54 20.22
CA GLU A 233 7.92 27.84 21.20
C GLU A 233 8.64 29.14 20.88
N ARG A 234 8.82 29.44 19.59
CA ARG A 234 9.41 30.72 19.17
C ARG A 234 8.53 31.93 19.55
N MET A 235 7.21 31.82 19.41
CA MET A 235 6.28 32.88 19.80
C MET A 235 6.24 33.04 21.32
N GLU A 236 6.10 31.94 22.06
CA GLU A 236 6.06 31.92 23.52
C GLU A 236 7.36 32.49 24.11
N TYR A 237 8.51 32.08 23.59
CA TYR A 237 9.80 32.61 24.04
C TYR A 237 9.86 34.15 23.91
N LEU A 238 9.41 34.71 22.79
CA LEU A 238 9.40 36.16 22.57
C LEU A 238 8.39 36.89 23.46
N LEU A 239 7.27 36.25 23.80
CA LEU A 239 6.27 36.82 24.71
C LEU A 239 6.79 36.88 26.15
N ASP A 240 7.47 35.83 26.61
CA ASP A 240 7.91 35.68 27.99
C ASP A 240 9.26 36.37 28.27
N HIS A 241 10.23 36.19 27.37
CA HIS A 241 11.62 36.59 27.58
C HIS A 241 12.01 37.82 26.75
N GLY A 242 11.29 38.07 25.66
CA GLY A 242 11.67 39.05 24.66
C GLY A 242 12.89 38.62 23.83
N GLY A 243 13.15 39.37 22.76
CA GLY A 243 14.30 39.22 21.89
C GLY A 243 15.28 40.36 22.06
N CYS A 244 15.67 41.00 20.95
CA CYS A 244 16.60 42.13 20.97
C CYS A 244 15.97 43.41 21.54
N CYS A 245 14.69 43.67 21.25
CA CYS A 245 13.91 44.80 21.76
C CYS A 245 12.40 44.61 21.47
N ARG A 246 11.55 45.32 22.20
CA ARG A 246 10.08 45.18 22.14
C ARG A 246 9.47 45.43 20.76
N SER A 247 10.02 46.37 19.99
CA SER A 247 9.56 46.67 18.63
C SER A 247 9.81 45.49 17.69
N CYS A 248 10.97 44.83 17.83
CA CYS A 248 11.31 43.65 17.05
C CYS A 248 10.45 42.45 17.44
N ASP A 249 10.22 42.25 18.74
CA ASP A 249 9.37 41.15 19.23
C ASP A 249 7.95 41.27 18.66
N THR A 250 7.39 42.48 18.70
CA THR A 250 6.08 42.79 18.12
C THR A 250 6.04 42.52 16.61
N MET A 251 7.09 42.94 15.89
CA MET A 251 7.21 42.69 14.45
C MET A 251 7.37 41.21 14.12
N ILE A 252 8.18 40.46 14.87
CA ILE A 252 8.41 39.03 14.63
C ILE A 252 7.13 38.26 14.90
N ILE A 253 6.50 38.46 16.06
CA ILE A 253 5.23 37.80 16.42
C ILE A 253 4.15 38.15 15.39
N GLY A 254 3.99 39.44 15.07
CA GLY A 254 3.03 39.90 14.06
C GLY A 254 3.30 39.29 12.68
N SER A 255 4.56 39.23 12.25
CA SER A 255 4.97 38.60 11.00
C SER A 255 4.66 37.10 10.99
N MET A 256 4.96 36.38 12.08
CA MET A 256 4.64 34.96 12.21
C MET A 256 3.14 34.73 12.11
N MET A 257 2.31 35.48 12.86
CA MET A 257 0.86 35.34 12.81
C MET A 257 0.29 35.62 11.41
N LEU A 258 0.73 36.70 10.77
CA LEU A 258 0.29 37.08 9.42
C LEU A 258 0.72 36.07 8.36
N GLN A 259 1.84 35.37 8.57
CA GLN A 259 2.33 34.34 7.65
C GLN A 259 1.72 32.97 7.93
N LEU A 260 1.47 32.59 9.18
CA LEU A 260 0.91 31.29 9.53
C LEU A 260 -0.60 31.22 9.25
N LYS A 261 -1.33 32.33 9.44
CA LYS A 261 -2.79 32.37 9.25
C LYS A 261 -3.27 31.94 7.85
N PRO A 262 -2.76 32.51 6.73
CA PRO A 262 -3.18 32.11 5.40
C PRO A 262 -2.72 30.70 5.00
N ARG A 263 -1.87 30.07 5.81
CA ARG A 263 -1.34 28.72 5.59
C ARG A 263 -1.97 27.68 6.52
N GLU A 264 -3.04 28.05 7.22
CA GLU A 264 -3.78 27.19 8.16
C GLU A 264 -2.91 26.63 9.31
N LEU A 265 -1.79 27.30 9.60
CA LEU A 265 -0.95 27.02 10.76
C LEU A 265 -1.23 27.97 11.93
N PHE A 266 -2.37 28.70 11.90
CA PHE A 266 -2.85 29.51 13.02
C PHE A 266 -4.40 29.49 13.08
N PRO A 267 -5.02 29.03 14.19
CA PRO A 267 -4.42 28.52 15.44
C PRO A 267 -3.58 27.24 15.23
N PRO A 268 -2.78 26.78 16.22
CA PRO A 268 -1.93 25.62 16.04
C PRO A 268 -2.76 24.41 15.59
N PRO A 269 -2.39 23.75 14.47
CA PRO A 269 -3.05 22.51 14.09
C PRO A 269 -2.84 21.46 15.18
N GLN A 270 -3.74 20.49 15.27
CA GLN A 270 -3.70 19.44 16.29
C GLN A 270 -3.59 18.07 15.62
N ALA A 271 -3.03 17.10 16.35
CA ALA A 271 -3.04 15.71 15.93
C ALA A 271 -4.47 15.23 15.61
N PRO A 272 -4.68 14.43 14.55
CA PRO A 272 -3.66 13.75 13.76
C PRO A 272 -3.09 14.56 12.57
N TYR A 273 -3.19 15.88 12.56
CA TYR A 273 -2.59 16.74 11.53
C TYR A 273 -3.04 16.39 10.10
N GLU A 274 -4.34 16.15 9.94
CA GLU A 274 -4.94 15.85 8.64
C GLU A 274 -4.64 16.95 7.62
N GLY A 275 -4.26 16.56 6.41
CA GLY A 275 -3.92 17.48 5.33
C GLY A 275 -2.47 18.00 5.37
N LEU A 276 -1.74 17.81 6.48
CA LEU A 276 -0.38 18.31 6.64
C LEU A 276 0.65 17.20 6.42
N SER A 277 1.60 17.43 5.52
CA SER A 277 2.77 16.56 5.36
C SER A 277 4.06 17.25 5.78
N VAL A 278 5.09 16.47 6.08
CA VAL A 278 6.43 16.99 6.43
C VAL A 278 6.97 17.84 5.29
N GLU A 279 6.85 17.35 4.05
CA GLU A 279 7.27 18.07 2.84
C GLU A 279 6.50 19.39 2.65
N HIS A 280 5.21 19.41 2.97
CA HIS A 280 4.41 20.64 2.89
C HIS A 280 4.90 21.68 3.90
N LEU A 281 5.15 21.27 5.15
CA LEU A 281 5.69 22.17 6.19
C LEU A 281 7.10 22.66 5.87
N LEU A 282 7.98 21.78 5.38
CA LEU A 282 9.33 22.17 4.96
C LEU A 282 9.28 23.29 3.91
N ARG A 283 8.41 23.16 2.91
CA ARG A 283 8.22 24.17 1.87
C ARG A 283 7.61 25.47 2.41
N ILE A 284 6.57 25.38 3.24
CA ILE A 284 5.93 26.56 3.85
C ILE A 284 6.93 27.35 4.67
N VAL A 285 7.57 26.69 5.63
CA VAL A 285 8.40 27.35 6.64
C VAL A 285 9.68 27.89 6.00
N SER A 286 10.25 27.19 5.01
CA SER A 286 11.39 27.71 4.24
C SER A 286 11.04 28.95 3.40
N GLY A 287 9.79 29.09 2.95
CA GLY A 287 9.32 30.23 2.16
C GLY A 287 8.88 31.45 2.99
N MET A 288 8.91 31.37 4.31
CA MET A 288 8.53 32.49 5.17
C MET A 288 9.58 33.59 5.15
N GLN A 289 9.11 34.84 5.06
CA GLN A 289 9.93 36.02 4.94
C GLN A 289 10.48 36.46 6.31
N GLU A 290 11.76 36.82 6.34
CA GLU A 290 12.41 37.39 7.52
C GLU A 290 11.84 38.77 7.89
N PRO A 291 11.86 39.15 9.18
CA PRO A 291 11.42 40.46 9.61
C PRO A 291 12.38 41.55 9.09
N ARG A 292 11.84 42.70 8.73
CA ARG A 292 12.61 43.87 8.26
C ARG A 292 13.07 44.78 9.42
N CYS A 293 13.26 44.22 10.61
CA CYS A 293 13.56 44.98 11.82
C CYS A 293 14.93 45.71 11.78
N MET A 294 15.90 45.13 11.05
CA MET A 294 17.20 45.78 10.78
C MET A 294 17.01 47.15 10.11
N GLU A 295 16.19 47.18 9.05
CA GLU A 295 15.96 48.37 8.24
C GLU A 295 15.04 49.38 8.95
N LEU A 296 14.10 48.90 9.77
CA LEU A 296 13.02 49.73 10.28
C LEU A 296 13.25 50.28 11.69
N PHE A 297 13.99 49.56 12.54
CA PHE A 297 14.08 49.91 13.97
C PHE A 297 15.51 50.06 14.48
N HIS A 298 16.44 49.22 14.04
CA HIS A 298 17.72 49.11 14.75
C HIS A 298 18.56 50.38 14.69
N GLU A 299 18.64 51.04 13.53
CA GLU A 299 19.38 52.30 13.37
C GLU A 299 18.77 53.44 14.21
N GLN A 300 17.45 53.45 14.37
CA GLN A 300 16.73 54.52 15.08
C GLN A 300 16.72 54.32 16.60
N THR A 301 16.84 53.07 17.06
CA THR A 301 16.67 52.70 18.47
C THR A 301 17.97 52.30 19.16
N GLY A 302 19.09 52.23 18.44
CA GLY A 302 20.36 51.73 18.98
C GLY A 302 20.31 50.26 19.38
N CYS A 303 19.43 49.47 18.74
CA CYS A 303 19.23 48.06 19.05
C CYS A 303 20.49 47.24 18.70
N PRO A 304 20.95 46.31 19.58
CA PRO A 304 22.13 45.49 19.32
C PRO A 304 21.94 44.47 18.19
N ALA A 305 20.72 44.30 17.67
CA ALA A 305 20.40 43.43 16.53
C ALA A 305 20.72 41.94 16.74
N ILE A 306 20.77 41.46 17.99
CA ILE A 306 21.12 40.08 18.31
C ILE A 306 19.86 39.21 18.30
N GLY A 307 19.84 38.17 17.46
CA GLY A 307 18.77 37.15 17.49
C GLY A 307 17.47 37.53 16.76
N CYS A 308 17.55 38.41 15.78
CA CYS A 308 16.39 38.96 15.06
C CYS A 308 15.85 38.09 13.92
N SER A 309 16.28 36.83 13.80
CA SER A 309 15.69 35.89 12.84
C SER A 309 14.27 35.52 13.23
N LEU A 310 13.41 35.26 12.23
CA LEU A 310 12.02 34.88 12.45
C LEU A 310 11.94 33.63 13.34
N MET A 311 12.69 32.58 12.98
CA MET A 311 12.62 31.25 13.60
C MET A 311 13.95 30.48 13.49
N PRO A 312 15.00 30.91 14.21
CA PRO A 312 16.34 30.33 14.06
C PRO A 312 16.38 28.85 14.43
N THR A 313 15.75 28.46 15.54
CA THR A 313 15.68 27.05 16.00
C THR A 313 14.91 26.17 15.04
N THR A 314 13.74 26.63 14.58
CA THR A 314 12.92 25.89 13.62
C THR A 314 13.68 25.64 12.33
N ARG A 315 14.45 26.61 11.83
CA ARG A 315 15.28 26.40 10.62
C ARG A 315 16.35 25.31 10.78
N LEU A 316 16.95 25.19 11.97
CA LEU A 316 17.88 24.10 12.25
C LEU A 316 17.15 22.75 12.33
N LEU A 317 15.98 22.73 12.99
CA LEU A 317 15.12 21.55 13.04
C LEU A 317 14.72 21.08 11.65
N LEU A 318 14.31 21.98 10.75
CA LEU A 318 13.93 21.61 9.38
C LEU A 318 15.07 20.92 8.64
N ARG A 319 16.31 21.41 8.76
CA ARG A 319 17.48 20.75 8.14
C ARG A 319 17.70 19.35 8.68
N ARG A 320 17.51 19.16 9.99
CA ARG A 320 17.60 17.85 10.63
C ARG A 320 16.50 16.92 10.14
N VAL A 321 15.24 17.37 10.19
CA VAL A 321 14.08 16.60 9.71
C VAL A 321 14.24 16.24 8.24
N ASP A 322 14.77 17.15 7.42
CA ASP A 322 15.01 16.91 6.00
C ASP A 322 15.99 15.75 5.78
N HIS A 323 17.07 15.72 6.57
CA HIS A 323 18.10 14.68 6.52
C HIS A 323 17.63 13.34 7.12
N GLU A 324 16.92 13.37 8.24
CA GLU A 324 16.46 12.19 8.99
C GLU A 324 15.15 11.59 8.47
N SER A 325 14.54 12.15 7.42
CA SER A 325 13.34 11.57 6.80
C SER A 325 13.75 10.52 5.76
N THR A 326 14.26 9.40 6.27
CA THR A 326 14.63 8.20 5.51
C THR A 326 13.47 7.21 5.43
N GLY A 327 13.61 6.19 4.59
CA GLY A 327 12.67 5.09 4.52
C GLY A 327 12.82 4.14 5.70
N LEU A 328 11.86 3.23 5.81
CA LEU A 328 11.92 2.11 6.75
C LEU A 328 12.73 0.96 6.15
N GLU A 329 13.44 0.24 7.00
CA GLU A 329 14.12 -1.00 6.64
C GLU A 329 13.15 -2.18 6.71
N LEU A 330 13.02 -2.93 5.62
CA LEU A 330 12.06 -4.02 5.52
C LEU A 330 12.37 -5.15 6.52
N ASP A 331 13.64 -5.55 6.64
CA ASP A 331 14.05 -6.63 7.55
C ASP A 331 13.72 -6.31 9.02
N SER A 332 13.84 -5.03 9.40
CA SER A 332 13.47 -4.57 10.74
C SER A 332 11.96 -4.66 10.98
N PHE A 333 11.15 -4.42 9.94
CA PHE A 333 9.70 -4.54 10.02
C PHE A 333 9.24 -6.01 10.06
N LEU A 334 9.86 -6.90 9.27
CA LEU A 334 9.48 -8.31 9.22
C LEU A 334 9.92 -9.11 10.47
N SER A 335 10.91 -8.61 11.21
CA SER A 335 11.46 -9.29 12.40
C SER A 335 10.80 -8.90 13.73
N GLY A 336 9.88 -7.93 13.72
CA GLY A 336 9.20 -7.39 14.92
C GLY A 336 7.76 -7.84 15.04
#